data_AF-A0A812R4D6-F1
#
_entry.id   AF-A0A812R4D6-F1
#
_cell.length_a   1.000
_cell.length_b   1.000
_cell.length_c   1.000
_cell.angle_alpha   90.00
_cell.angle_beta   90.00
_cell.angle_gamma   90.00
#
_symmetry.space_group_name_H-M   'P 1'
#
loop_
_entity.id
_entity.type
_entity.pdbx_description
1 polymer ?
#
loop_
_entity_poly.entity_id
_entity_poly.type
_entity_poly.pdbx_seq_one_letter_code
_entity_poly.pdbx_strand_id
1 'polypeptide(L)'
;MRLMDRALIVAGPPCSLNIWLSSSVRKRSFQNPSGDQENQKVRLSNLIASNMACLLTILRTSGKQFYFVIEQPSSSWLWQLNFMITLLTAVGASTVTTWQAFFGHDMLKPTQLRGTLPNLVKMRRVMTKEARAKYTARFAECSDFSCRMDMMDRESE
;
A
#
# COMPACT_ATOMS: atom_id res chain seq x y z
N MET A 1 -14.73 -19.03 -6.54
CA MET A 1 -14.38 -17.82 -7.30
C MET A 1 -13.63 -18.22 -8.57
N ARG A 2 -14.13 -17.86 -9.76
CA ARG A 2 -13.42 -18.08 -11.03
C ARG A 2 -12.70 -16.79 -11.43
N LEU A 3 -11.38 -16.76 -11.28
CA LEU A 3 -10.56 -15.65 -11.77
C LEU A 3 -10.49 -15.74 -13.30
N MET A 4 -10.83 -14.65 -13.99
CA MET A 4 -10.66 -14.53 -15.45
C MET A 4 -9.18 -14.50 -15.80
N ASP A 5 -8.85 -14.96 -17.00
CA ASP A 5 -7.48 -14.88 -17.50
C ASP A 5 -7.04 -13.42 -17.57
N ARG A 6 -5.81 -13.14 -17.13
CA ARG A 6 -5.19 -11.80 -17.09
C ARG A 6 -5.94 -10.79 -16.20
N ALA A 7 -6.77 -11.25 -15.28
CA ALA A 7 -7.44 -10.37 -14.32
C ALA A 7 -6.42 -9.57 -13.48
N LEU A 8 -6.82 -8.34 -13.10
CA LEU A 8 -6.08 -7.51 -12.16
C LEU A 8 -6.66 -7.69 -10.75
N ILE A 9 -5.79 -8.05 -9.81
CA ILE A 9 -6.11 -8.10 -8.38
C ILE A 9 -5.44 -6.91 -7.70
N VAL A 10 -6.22 -5.92 -7.33
CA VAL A 10 -5.75 -4.85 -6.44
C VAL A 10 -5.95 -5.33 -5.02
N ALA A 11 -4.84 -5.60 -4.32
CA ALA A 11 -4.87 -6.17 -2.99
C ALA A 11 -4.30 -5.17 -1.98
N GLY A 12 -5.15 -4.68 -1.08
CA GLY A 12 -4.74 -3.78 0.01
C GLY A 12 -5.09 -4.41 1.34
N PRO A 13 -4.13 -4.96 2.11
CA PRO A 13 -4.42 -5.32 3.48
C PRO A 13 -4.79 -4.05 4.26
N PRO A 14 -5.68 -4.13 5.27
CA PRO A 14 -6.32 -2.98 5.87
C PRO A 14 -5.30 -1.96 6.40
N CYS A 15 -5.21 -0.80 5.74
CA CYS A 15 -4.23 0.25 6.05
C CYS A 15 -4.75 1.28 7.06
N SER A 16 -6.07 1.42 7.22
CA SER A 16 -6.73 2.39 8.11
C SER A 16 -6.38 2.23 9.59
N LEU A 17 -5.99 1.02 10.01
CA LEU A 17 -5.62 0.74 11.40
C LEU A 17 -4.17 1.12 11.75
N ASN A 18 -3.39 1.61 10.77
CA ASN A 18 -1.97 1.99 10.93
C ASN A 18 -1.09 0.88 11.55
N ILE A 19 -1.51 -0.39 11.45
CA ILE A 19 -0.89 -1.52 12.18
C ILE A 19 0.56 -1.77 11.76
N TRP A 20 0.88 -1.47 10.50
CA TRP A 20 2.23 -1.58 9.97
C TRP A 20 2.98 -0.24 9.93
N LEU A 21 2.36 0.86 10.35
CA LEU A 21 2.99 2.19 10.35
C LEU A 21 3.44 2.65 11.75
N SER A 22 2.80 2.14 12.81
CA SER A 22 3.10 2.52 14.19
C SER A 22 4.01 1.51 14.89
N SER A 23 5.29 1.48 14.52
CA SER A 23 6.26 0.48 15.02
C SER A 23 6.38 0.46 16.55
N SER A 24 6.47 1.62 17.20
CA SER A 24 6.59 1.76 18.65
C SER A 24 5.37 1.19 19.38
N VAL A 25 4.17 1.60 18.98
CA VAL A 25 2.90 1.17 19.59
C VAL A 25 2.65 -0.32 19.38
N ARG A 26 3.07 -0.86 18.22
CA ARG A 26 2.87 -2.28 17.87
C ARG A 26 4.08 -3.16 18.19
N LYS A 27 5.11 -2.62 18.86
CA LYS A 27 6.37 -3.29 19.22
C LYS A 27 7.03 -4.03 18.05
N ARG A 28 6.97 -3.44 16.84
CA ARG A 28 7.63 -4.00 15.65
C ARG A 28 9.08 -3.53 15.59
N SER A 29 9.97 -4.47 15.28
CA SER A 29 11.40 -4.23 15.08
C SER A 29 11.94 -5.18 14.00
N PHE A 30 13.19 -5.01 13.58
CA PHE A 30 13.79 -5.93 12.61
C PHE A 30 13.85 -7.37 13.15
N GLN A 31 14.05 -7.54 14.45
CA GLN A 31 14.05 -8.85 15.13
C GLN A 31 12.63 -9.36 15.38
N ASN A 32 11.63 -8.48 15.50
CA ASN A 32 10.23 -8.83 15.66
C ASN A 32 9.35 -8.07 14.65
N PRO A 33 9.42 -8.41 13.35
CA PRO A 33 8.70 -7.66 12.33
C PRO A 33 7.18 -7.83 12.46
N SER A 34 6.72 -8.94 13.06
CA SER A 34 5.31 -9.24 13.33
C SER A 34 4.70 -8.38 14.44
N GLY A 35 5.53 -7.81 15.32
CA GLY A 35 5.08 -6.97 16.44
C GLY A 35 4.51 -7.78 17.60
N ASP A 36 3.80 -7.10 18.51
CA ASP A 36 3.19 -7.70 19.70
C ASP A 36 2.05 -8.67 19.33
N GLN A 37 2.28 -9.98 19.44
CA GLN A 37 1.27 -11.00 19.11
C GLN A 37 0.21 -11.21 20.20
N GLU A 38 0.41 -10.65 21.40
CA GLU A 38 -0.63 -10.61 22.43
C GLU A 38 -1.73 -9.60 22.06
N ASN A 39 -1.39 -8.59 21.25
CA ASN A 39 -2.36 -7.64 20.72
C ASN A 39 -3.20 -8.26 19.58
N GLN A 40 -4.49 -8.51 19.85
CA GLN A 40 -5.42 -9.12 18.89
C GLN A 40 -5.47 -8.37 17.54
N LYS A 41 -5.40 -7.03 17.52
CA LYS A 41 -5.44 -6.25 16.27
C LYS A 41 -4.20 -6.49 15.41
N VAL A 42 -3.03 -6.62 16.05
CA VAL A 42 -1.76 -6.94 15.36
C VAL A 42 -1.83 -8.34 14.77
N ARG A 43 -2.27 -9.33 15.57
CA ARG A 43 -2.41 -10.73 15.15
C ARG A 43 -3.38 -10.89 13.98
N LEU A 44 -4.57 -10.31 14.08
CA LEU A 44 -5.57 -10.36 13.00
C LEU A 44 -5.07 -9.69 11.71
N SER A 45 -4.38 -8.55 11.82
CA SER A 45 -3.82 -7.89 10.64
C SER A 45 -2.74 -8.72 9.97
N ASN A 46 -1.83 -9.32 10.75
CA ASN A 46 -0.83 -10.24 10.23
C ASN A 46 -1.48 -11.46 9.56
N LEU A 47 -2.56 -12.01 10.14
CA LEU A 47 -3.32 -13.12 9.57
C LEU A 47 -3.98 -12.74 8.24
N ILE A 48 -4.61 -11.57 8.13
CA ILE A 48 -5.20 -11.07 6.87
C ILE A 48 -4.12 -10.94 5.79
N ALA A 49 -2.98 -10.33 6.12
CA ALA A 49 -1.88 -10.17 5.19
C ALA A 49 -1.26 -11.53 4.78
N SER A 50 -1.17 -12.47 5.71
CA SER A 50 -0.68 -13.83 5.45
C SER A 50 -1.64 -14.61 4.55
N ASN A 51 -2.95 -14.55 4.81
CA ASN A 51 -3.97 -15.18 3.98
C ASN A 51 -3.98 -14.61 2.56
N MET A 52 -3.85 -13.28 2.43
CA MET A 52 -3.70 -12.61 1.14
C MET A 52 -2.46 -13.12 0.39
N ALA A 53 -1.30 -13.21 1.06
CA ALA A 53 -0.08 -13.70 0.43
C ALA A 53 -0.18 -15.18 0.02
N CYS A 54 -0.81 -16.01 0.86
CA CYS A 54 -1.09 -17.40 0.56
C CYS A 54 -2.00 -17.55 -0.68
N LEU A 55 -3.09 -16.78 -0.74
CA LEU A 55 -4.00 -16.78 -1.89
C LEU A 55 -3.28 -16.39 -3.19
N LEU A 56 -2.50 -15.30 -3.18
CA LEU A 56 -1.74 -14.87 -4.36
C LEU A 56 -0.70 -15.92 -4.79
N THR A 57 -0.08 -16.60 -3.82
CA THR A 57 0.87 -17.69 -4.09
C THR A 57 0.19 -18.88 -4.74
N ILE A 58 -0.97 -19.32 -4.21
CA ILE A 58 -1.77 -20.42 -4.78
C ILE A 58 -2.23 -20.08 -6.20
N LEU A 59 -2.72 -18.85 -6.42
CA LEU A 59 -3.11 -18.41 -7.76
C LEU A 59 -1.94 -18.50 -8.73
N ARG A 60 -0.73 -18.11 -8.29
CA ARG A 60 0.47 -18.18 -9.13
C ARG A 60 0.87 -19.63 -9.44
N THR A 61 0.89 -20.51 -8.45
CA THR A 61 1.29 -21.91 -8.63
C THR A 61 0.27 -22.73 -9.41
N SER A 62 -1.00 -22.32 -9.42
CA SER A 62 -2.06 -22.95 -10.22
C SER A 62 -1.96 -22.69 -11.73
N GLY A 63 -0.96 -21.95 -12.20
CA GLY A 63 -0.73 -21.65 -13.62
C GLY A 63 -1.63 -20.56 -14.20
N LYS A 64 -2.46 -19.91 -13.37
CA LYS A 64 -3.31 -18.79 -13.83
C LYS A 64 -2.46 -17.57 -14.16
N GLN A 65 -2.75 -16.93 -15.29
CA GLN A 65 -2.19 -15.62 -15.57
C GLN A 65 -3.06 -14.56 -14.89
N PHE A 66 -2.46 -13.80 -14.00
CA PHE A 66 -3.09 -12.65 -13.38
C PHE A 66 -2.03 -11.62 -13.03
N TYR A 67 -2.46 -10.38 -12.88
CA TYR A 67 -1.63 -9.31 -12.37
C TYR A 67 -2.12 -8.94 -10.99
N PHE A 68 -1.20 -8.56 -10.11
CA PHE A 68 -1.59 -7.96 -8.84
C PHE A 68 -0.76 -6.73 -8.55
N VAL A 69 -1.31 -5.86 -7.71
CA VAL A 69 -0.62 -4.72 -7.13
C VAL A 69 -1.01 -4.62 -5.66
N ILE A 70 -0.01 -4.56 -4.78
CA ILE A 70 -0.14 -4.26 -3.36
C ILE A 70 0.33 -2.84 -3.12
N GLU A 71 -0.53 -2.02 -2.54
CA GLU A 71 -0.22 -0.65 -2.12
C GLU A 71 -0.02 -0.62 -0.60
N GLN A 72 1.07 -0.02 -0.14
CA GLN A 72 1.27 0.43 1.24
C GLN A 72 2.28 1.57 1.28
N PRO A 73 2.25 2.43 2.33
CA PRO A 73 3.30 3.41 2.55
C PRO A 73 4.70 2.80 2.53
N SER A 74 5.69 3.56 2.08
CA SER A 74 7.06 3.05 1.90
C SER A 74 7.71 2.59 3.21
N SER A 75 7.28 3.17 4.34
CA SER A 75 7.74 2.83 5.68
C SER A 75 6.95 1.70 6.35
N SER A 76 6.04 1.04 5.63
CA SER A 76 5.21 -0.03 6.17
C SER A 76 6.04 -1.25 6.57
N TRP A 77 5.81 -1.75 7.79
CA TRP A 77 6.35 -3.03 8.26
C TRP A 77 5.81 -4.24 7.51
N LEU A 78 4.74 -4.10 6.70
CA LEU A 78 4.26 -5.18 5.83
C LEU A 78 5.40 -5.70 4.94
N TRP A 79 6.26 -4.80 4.48
CA TRP A 79 7.40 -5.10 3.62
C TRP A 79 8.52 -5.90 4.31
N GLN A 80 8.50 -5.98 5.63
CA GLN A 80 9.48 -6.70 6.44
C GLN A 80 8.97 -8.07 6.92
N LEU A 81 7.72 -8.44 6.59
CA LEU A 81 7.16 -9.72 6.98
C LEU A 81 7.65 -10.82 6.03
N ASN A 82 8.13 -11.94 6.61
CA ASN A 82 8.72 -13.05 5.85
C ASN A 82 7.79 -13.55 4.74
N PHE A 83 6.50 -13.77 5.03
CA PHE A 83 5.55 -14.24 4.01
C PHE A 83 5.38 -13.25 2.84
N MET A 84 5.52 -11.95 3.09
CA MET A 84 5.43 -10.93 2.05
C MET A 84 6.70 -10.91 1.20
N ILE A 85 7.87 -11.00 1.83
CA ILE A 85 9.17 -11.12 1.15
C ILE A 85 9.20 -12.37 0.27
N THR A 86 8.74 -13.51 0.80
CA THR A 86 8.65 -14.78 0.06
C THR A 86 7.74 -14.65 -1.15
N LEU A 87 6.52 -14.11 -0.98
CA LEU A 87 5.59 -13.88 -2.09
C LEU A 87 6.23 -13.01 -3.18
N LEU A 88 6.70 -11.81 -2.81
CA LEU A 88 7.18 -10.81 -3.77
C LEU A 88 8.40 -11.30 -4.54
N THR A 89 9.29 -12.04 -3.87
CA THR A 89 10.45 -12.68 -4.50
C THR A 89 10.00 -13.78 -5.46
N ALA A 90 9.12 -14.69 -5.01
CA ALA A 90 8.67 -15.83 -5.80
C ALA A 90 7.94 -15.43 -7.09
N VAL A 91 7.21 -14.30 -7.06
CA VAL A 91 6.46 -13.81 -8.22
C VAL A 91 7.23 -12.82 -9.08
N GLY A 92 8.48 -12.49 -8.73
CA GLY A 92 9.28 -11.48 -9.44
C GLY A 92 8.62 -10.10 -9.42
N ALA A 93 8.03 -9.71 -8.29
CA ALA A 93 7.30 -8.45 -8.19
C ALA A 93 8.21 -7.25 -8.42
N SER A 94 7.79 -6.34 -9.28
CA SER A 94 8.40 -5.02 -9.41
C SER A 94 7.95 -4.10 -8.28
N THR A 95 8.81 -3.16 -7.90
CA THR A 95 8.50 -2.14 -6.89
C THR A 95 8.58 -0.75 -7.52
N VAL A 96 7.56 0.06 -7.27
CA VAL A 96 7.49 1.45 -7.71
C VAL A 96 7.09 2.33 -6.55
N THR A 97 7.78 3.46 -6.40
CA THR A 97 7.41 4.48 -5.43
C THR A 97 6.62 5.59 -6.12
N THR A 98 5.51 5.98 -5.50
CA THR A 98 4.70 7.14 -5.86
C THR A 98 4.32 7.90 -4.58
N TRP A 99 3.46 8.92 -4.66
CA TRP A 99 3.04 9.72 -3.51
C TRP A 99 1.52 9.77 -3.45
N GLN A 100 0.95 9.53 -2.26
CA GLN A 100 -0.50 9.52 -2.05
C GLN A 100 -1.14 10.87 -2.43
N ALA A 101 -0.42 11.97 -2.19
CA ALA A 101 -0.78 13.31 -2.62
C ALA A 101 -1.10 13.48 -4.11
N PHE A 102 -0.54 12.66 -5.00
CA PHE A 102 -0.89 12.70 -6.44
C PHE A 102 -2.23 12.06 -6.76
N PHE A 103 -2.89 11.47 -5.78
CA PHE A 103 -4.17 10.78 -5.89
C PHE A 103 -5.19 11.36 -4.89
N GLY A 104 -5.10 12.66 -4.59
CA GLY A 104 -6.06 13.37 -3.75
C GLY A 104 -5.89 13.18 -2.23
N HIS A 105 -4.87 12.45 -1.77
CA HIS A 105 -4.69 12.24 -0.32
C HIS A 105 -4.04 13.46 0.35
N ASP A 106 -4.57 13.88 1.51
CA ASP A 106 -4.06 14.93 2.41
C ASP A 106 -2.64 14.75 2.97
N MET A 107 -2.00 13.61 2.72
CA MET A 107 -0.68 13.33 3.24
C MET A 107 0.36 13.29 2.12
N LEU A 108 1.43 14.07 2.29
CA LEU A 108 2.68 13.95 1.54
C LEU A 108 3.45 12.70 1.99
N LYS A 109 2.83 11.53 1.83
CA LYS A 109 3.44 10.24 2.17
C LYS A 109 3.83 9.48 0.90
N PRO A 110 5.10 9.06 0.80
CA PRO A 110 5.48 8.12 -0.24
C PRO A 110 4.80 6.78 -0.01
N THR A 111 4.27 6.20 -1.07
CA THR A 111 3.70 4.86 -1.09
C THR A 111 4.42 3.98 -2.10
N GLN A 112 4.51 2.70 -1.78
CA GLN A 112 5.07 1.69 -2.67
C GLN A 112 3.94 0.85 -3.26
N LEU A 113 3.98 0.73 -4.58
CA LEU A 113 3.22 -0.23 -5.34
C LEU A 113 4.15 -1.40 -5.64
N ARG A 114 3.80 -2.59 -5.15
CA ARG A 114 4.56 -3.83 -5.40
C ARG A 114 3.67 -4.85 -6.08
N GLY A 115 4.10 -5.37 -7.23
CA GLY A 115 3.22 -6.22 -8.03
C GLY A 115 3.82 -6.72 -9.33
N THR A 116 3.00 -7.41 -10.11
CA THR A 116 3.39 -8.04 -11.39
C THR A 116 2.81 -7.33 -12.60
N LEU A 117 2.18 -6.17 -12.43
CA LEU A 117 1.61 -5.40 -13.53
C LEU A 117 2.72 -5.00 -14.52
N PRO A 118 2.62 -5.32 -15.83
CA PRO A 118 3.73 -5.13 -16.79
C PRO A 118 4.19 -3.69 -16.91
N ASN A 119 3.27 -2.74 -16.76
CA ASN A 119 3.53 -1.31 -16.87
C ASN A 119 3.60 -0.62 -15.50
N LEU A 120 3.85 -1.34 -14.40
CA LEU A 120 3.85 -0.78 -13.05
C LEU A 120 4.81 0.43 -12.95
N VAL A 121 5.97 0.35 -13.62
CA VAL A 121 6.98 1.43 -13.65
C VAL A 121 6.43 2.77 -14.15
N LYS A 122 5.41 2.77 -15.03
CA LYS A 122 4.77 3.99 -15.53
C LYS A 122 3.96 4.72 -14.46
N MET A 123 3.64 4.06 -13.34
CA MET A 123 2.96 4.66 -12.19
C MET A 123 3.91 5.43 -11.26
N ARG A 124 5.22 5.40 -11.52
CA ARG A 124 6.21 6.14 -10.72
C ARG A 124 5.94 7.62 -10.85
N ARG A 125 5.74 8.29 -9.71
CA ARG A 125 5.67 9.76 -9.64
C ARG A 125 6.67 10.26 -8.60
N VAL A 126 7.45 11.26 -8.96
CA VAL A 126 8.44 11.88 -8.07
C VAL A 126 7.84 13.17 -7.53
N MET A 127 7.83 13.30 -6.20
CA MET A 127 7.48 14.56 -5.55
C MET A 127 8.65 15.53 -5.67
N THR A 128 8.63 16.35 -6.72
CA THR A 128 9.62 17.43 -6.90
C THR A 128 9.38 18.55 -5.88
N LYS A 129 10.34 19.49 -5.78
CA LYS A 129 10.21 20.66 -4.89
C LYS A 129 9.01 21.52 -5.29
N GLU A 130 8.81 21.69 -6.59
CA GLU A 130 7.71 22.46 -7.20
C GLU A 130 6.36 21.77 -6.93
N ALA A 131 6.28 20.45 -7.13
CA ALA A 131 5.07 19.68 -6.82
C ALA A 131 4.71 19.76 -5.34
N ARG A 132 5.70 19.69 -4.45
CA ARG A 132 5.52 19.85 -3.01
C ARG A 132 5.03 21.25 -2.65
N ALA A 133 5.62 22.29 -3.24
CA ALA A 133 5.20 23.67 -3.01
C ALA A 133 3.75 23.92 -3.45
N LYS A 134 3.38 23.43 -4.64
CA LYS A 134 2.00 23.49 -5.15
C LYS A 134 1.02 22.78 -4.22
N TYR A 135 1.41 21.60 -3.73
CA TYR A 135 0.61 20.87 -2.76
C TYR A 135 0.44 21.68 -1.46
N THR A 136 1.52 22.18 -0.86
CA THR A 136 1.44 22.98 0.37
C THR A 136 0.57 24.24 0.19
N ALA A 137 0.68 24.92 -0.96
CA ALA A 137 -0.13 26.10 -1.26
C ALA A 137 -1.63 25.78 -1.27
N ARG A 138 -2.04 24.66 -1.91
CA ARG A 138 -3.45 24.19 -1.92
C ARG A 138 -4.02 24.02 -0.50
N PHE A 139 -3.22 23.53 0.45
CA PHE A 139 -3.68 23.36 1.84
C PHE A 139 -3.61 24.65 2.68
N ALA A 140 -2.76 25.61 2.28
CA ALA A 140 -2.70 26.91 2.94
C ALA A 140 -3.92 27.78 2.59
N GLU A 141 -4.43 27.68 1.35
CA GLU A 141 -5.63 28.38 0.88
C GLU A 141 -6.92 27.82 1.51
N CYS A 142 -6.87 26.61 2.05
CA CYS A 142 -8.00 25.91 2.64
C CYS A 142 -7.79 25.71 4.15
N SER A 143 -7.86 26.83 4.87
CA SER A 143 -7.73 26.90 6.33
C SER A 143 -8.96 26.36 7.06
N ASP A 144 -10.12 26.35 6.40
CA ASP A 144 -11.36 25.82 6.96
C ASP A 144 -11.54 24.34 6.60
N PHE A 145 -11.98 23.54 7.58
CA PHE A 145 -12.19 22.10 7.41
C PHE A 145 -13.32 21.80 6.41
N SER A 146 -14.33 22.67 6.37
CA SER A 146 -15.44 22.62 5.40
C SER A 146 -14.94 22.71 3.96
N CYS A 147 -14.06 23.67 3.67
CA CYS A 147 -13.43 23.87 2.36
C CYS A 147 -12.66 22.60 1.89
N ARG A 148 -12.09 21.82 2.81
CA ARG A 148 -11.31 20.62 2.45
C ARG A 148 -12.19 19.50 1.93
N MET A 149 -13.40 19.35 2.47
CA MET A 149 -14.36 18.37 1.96
C MET A 149 -14.86 18.74 0.56
N ASP A 150 -15.22 20.01 0.34
CA ASP A 150 -15.71 20.48 -0.96
C ASP A 150 -14.68 20.36 -2.10
N MET A 151 -13.38 20.40 -1.80
CA MET A 151 -12.32 20.18 -2.81
C MET A 151 -12.13 18.71 -3.19
N MET A 152 -12.47 17.76 -2.31
CA MET A 152 -12.35 16.34 -2.62
C MET A 152 -13.44 15.89 -3.59
N ASP A 153 -14.65 16.43 -3.44
CA ASP A 153 -15.79 16.01 -4.27
C ASP A 153 -15.68 16.49 -5.73
N ARG A 154 -15.00 17.62 -5.99
CA ARG A 154 -14.82 18.17 -7.34
C ARG A 154 -13.77 17.46 -8.21
N GLU A 155 -12.85 16.70 -7.62
CA GLU A 155 -11.81 15.97 -8.37
C GLU A 155 -12.21 14.52 -8.70
N SER A 156 -13.38 14.08 -8.23
CA SER A 156 -13.96 12.75 -8.49
C SER A 156 -14.93 12.68 -9.69
N GLU A 157 -15.18 13.80 -10.36
CA GLU A 157 -15.94 13.91 -11.62
C GLU A 157 -15.00 13.96 -12.84
#